data_AF-A0A093YXA8-F1
#
_entry.id   AF-A0A093YXA8-F1
#
_cell.length_a   1.000
_cell.length_b   1.000
_cell.length_c   1.000
_cell.angle_alpha   90.00
_cell.angle_beta   90.00
_cell.angle_gamma   90.00
#
_symmetry.space_group_name_H-M   'P 1'
#
loop_
_entity.id
_entity.type
_entity.pdbx_description
1 polymer ?
#
loop_
_entity_poly.entity_id
_entity_poly.type
_entity_poly.pdbx_seq_one_letter_code
_entity_poly.pdbx_strand_id
1 'polypeptide(L)'
;MALTEQQSLGLIIRPTAQVLRAVTSSASSAANGRQYSTSPPNARLNIPTDFSTTPILSHSSQSALKNPELSAEVRNSTTKRMNLFQAINDALSTALATDDSVLLFGEDVAFGGVFRCSMNLSQNFGSDRVFNTPLTEQGILGFGIGLAAEGMRPVAEIQFADYVYPAFDQLVNEAAKYRYRDGTNGRGVGGLTVRMPCGGVGHGALYHSQSPESLFTHIPGLRVIMPRGPIQAKGLLLAAIASNDPCIFMEPKALYRAAVEQVPVSSYTLPLSSAEILKPGSDVTVVSYGHPLYTCSAAIEHIEKDLGLSVELIDLRTVYPWDKETVLKSVKKTGRCVVVHESMINAGVGAEVAAAIQEDKETFLRLEAPVKRCAGWSIHMPLLYEKFNIPDVARIYDSIKQWLPKLMAATMKLGQSLKGKHGLHTVTKQLQDCIWLATNQNQENVVVKSVDRFRLRNERDVLLRFQNRTPFIRPLVDEIETSNSPPSIVLRYLDIDTLQASNTQRLARLEVKYVARRVLKALAVLHTKGFVHIDVKPSNILANYVPGEVRFKDVQLADFGSTVRMDSNHARDGDSIGTPMFRSPEAHLQMSWVPQQTSGLLVQWQLISLMYGEGFHIFRPDVSVDDDEYDG
;
A
#
# COMPACT_ATOMS: atom_id res chain seq x y z
N MET A 1 44.68 41.92 -39.78
CA MET A 1 45.13 41.80 -41.17
C MET A 1 45.37 40.31 -41.41
N ALA A 2 44.63 39.72 -42.37
CA ALA A 2 44.87 38.50 -43.17
C ALA A 2 46.06 37.56 -42.82
N LEU A 3 46.04 36.23 -43.03
CA LEU A 3 45.16 35.24 -43.67
C LEU A 3 45.83 33.85 -43.44
N THR A 4 45.00 32.79 -43.37
CA THR A 4 45.19 31.39 -43.87
C THR A 4 46.46 30.57 -43.58
N GLU A 5 46.29 29.34 -43.07
CA GLU A 5 46.33 28.11 -43.91
C GLU A 5 45.85 26.84 -43.16
N GLN A 6 44.98 26.08 -43.83
CA GLN A 6 44.57 24.72 -43.50
C GLN A 6 45.70 23.74 -43.85
N GLN A 7 45.98 22.76 -42.98
CA GLN A 7 46.49 21.47 -43.43
C GLN A 7 45.84 20.31 -42.67
N SER A 8 45.21 19.48 -43.49
CA SER A 8 44.51 18.22 -43.25
C SER A 8 45.46 17.07 -42.91
N LEU A 9 45.12 16.27 -41.89
CA LEU A 9 45.58 14.90 -41.74
C LEU A 9 44.43 13.97 -42.12
N GLY A 10 44.47 13.47 -43.36
CA GLY A 10 43.60 12.41 -43.83
C GLY A 10 44.11 11.05 -43.35
N LEU A 11 43.23 10.26 -42.73
CA LEU A 11 43.34 8.81 -42.75
C LEU A 11 42.18 8.24 -43.56
N ILE A 12 42.58 7.52 -44.60
CA ILE A 12 41.80 7.02 -45.72
C ILE A 12 40.90 5.88 -45.24
N ILE A 13 39.58 6.04 -45.32
CA ILE A 13 38.62 4.94 -45.20
C ILE A 13 38.44 4.33 -46.59
N ARG A 14 39.02 3.15 -46.83
CA ARG A 14 38.67 2.30 -47.98
C ARG A 14 37.39 1.51 -47.66
N PRO A 15 36.42 1.38 -48.59
CA PRO A 15 35.24 0.56 -48.37
C PRO A 15 35.54 -0.91 -48.71
N THR A 16 35.66 -1.77 -47.71
CA THR A 16 35.66 -3.22 -47.93
C THR A 16 34.23 -3.74 -48.05
N ALA A 17 33.69 -3.63 -49.27
CA ALA A 17 32.53 -4.40 -49.70
C ALA A 17 32.99 -5.80 -50.11
N GLN A 18 33.11 -6.77 -49.18
CA GLN A 18 33.18 -8.20 -49.53
C GLN A 18 33.15 -9.18 -48.34
N VAL A 19 32.21 -9.06 -47.39
CA VAL A 19 31.82 -10.23 -46.56
C VAL A 19 30.34 -10.12 -46.19
N LEU A 20 29.44 -10.39 -47.14
CA LEU A 20 28.01 -10.67 -46.88
C LEU A 20 27.37 -11.21 -48.17
N ARG A 21 27.88 -12.35 -48.65
CA ARG A 21 27.24 -13.16 -49.69
C ARG A 21 27.44 -14.64 -49.35
N ALA A 22 26.65 -15.14 -48.40
CA ALA A 22 26.33 -16.56 -48.28
C ALA A 22 25.34 -16.82 -47.12
N VAL A 23 24.12 -16.24 -47.15
CA VAL A 23 22.89 -16.89 -46.64
C VAL A 23 21.69 -16.19 -47.29
N THR A 24 21.52 -16.34 -48.60
CA THR A 24 20.26 -15.97 -49.28
C THR A 24 19.85 -17.11 -50.21
N SER A 25 19.28 -18.16 -49.62
CA SER A 25 18.37 -19.07 -50.32
C SER A 25 17.52 -19.79 -49.28
N SER A 26 16.20 -19.62 -49.39
CA SER A 26 15.12 -20.19 -48.56
C SER A 26 14.82 -19.48 -47.22
N ALA A 27 14.17 -18.33 -47.30
CA ALA A 27 13.17 -17.95 -46.31
C ALA A 27 12.03 -17.23 -47.03
N SER A 28 10.86 -17.85 -47.00
CA SER A 28 9.60 -17.31 -47.49
C SER A 28 9.36 -15.88 -47.00
N SER A 29 8.71 -15.08 -47.84
CA SER A 29 8.17 -13.77 -47.51
C SER A 29 7.20 -13.84 -46.32
N ALA A 30 7.71 -13.76 -45.11
CA ALA A 30 6.95 -13.37 -43.94
C ALA A 30 7.20 -11.89 -43.71
N ALA A 31 6.21 -11.07 -44.04
CA ALA A 31 6.14 -9.70 -43.57
C ALA A 31 6.14 -9.75 -42.03
N ASN A 32 7.30 -9.60 -41.39
CA ASN A 32 7.39 -9.36 -39.96
C ASN A 32 6.90 -7.94 -39.69
N GLY A 33 5.58 -7.76 -39.76
CA GLY A 33 4.93 -6.63 -39.11
C GLY A 33 5.32 -6.68 -37.64
N ARG A 34 5.87 -5.56 -37.13
CA ARG A 34 6.02 -5.38 -35.69
C ARG A 34 4.63 -5.58 -35.08
N GLN A 35 4.40 -6.71 -34.44
CA GLN A 35 3.24 -6.92 -33.59
C GLN A 35 3.43 -5.99 -32.40
N TYR A 36 2.92 -4.76 -32.50
CA TYR A 36 2.61 -4.02 -31.28
C TYR A 36 1.68 -4.93 -30.49
N SER A 37 2.09 -5.27 -29.26
CA SER A 37 1.28 -6.04 -28.32
C SER A 37 -0.03 -5.30 -28.08
N THR A 38 -1.04 -5.54 -28.91
CA THR A 38 -2.43 -5.31 -28.56
C THR A 38 -2.73 -6.24 -27.39
N SER A 39 -3.49 -5.77 -26.41
CA SER A 39 -3.96 -6.63 -25.33
C SER A 39 -4.61 -7.87 -25.96
N PRO A 40 -4.44 -9.08 -25.38
CA PRO A 40 -5.12 -10.26 -25.87
C PRO A 40 -6.60 -9.96 -26.09
N PRO A 41 -7.27 -10.50 -27.13
CA PRO A 41 -8.66 -10.19 -27.44
C PRO A 41 -9.63 -10.37 -26.27
N ASN A 42 -9.27 -11.23 -25.30
CA ASN A 42 -10.04 -11.56 -24.11
C ASN A 42 -9.44 -10.97 -22.82
N ALA A 43 -8.54 -9.99 -22.92
CA ALA A 43 -7.94 -9.35 -21.75
C ALA A 43 -9.00 -8.56 -20.98
N ARG A 44 -9.23 -8.96 -19.73
CA ARG A 44 -10.19 -8.30 -18.85
C ARG A 44 -9.58 -7.17 -18.03
N LEU A 45 -8.30 -7.31 -17.64
CA LEU A 45 -7.52 -6.32 -16.90
C LEU A 45 -6.49 -5.68 -17.83
N ASN A 46 -5.89 -4.56 -17.40
CA ASN A 46 -4.89 -3.79 -18.18
C ASN A 46 -5.41 -3.33 -19.54
N ILE A 47 -6.71 -3.04 -19.62
CA ILE A 47 -7.32 -2.36 -20.76
C ILE A 47 -6.93 -0.88 -20.67
N PRO A 48 -6.64 -0.20 -21.80
CA PRO A 48 -6.36 1.24 -21.79
C PRO A 48 -7.47 2.04 -21.09
N THR A 49 -7.07 3.00 -20.25
CA THR A 49 -8.02 3.89 -19.56
C THR A 49 -8.77 4.74 -20.57
N ASP A 50 -10.10 4.68 -20.53
CA ASP A 50 -10.96 5.60 -21.26
C ASP A 50 -11.19 6.87 -20.44
N PHE A 51 -10.42 7.91 -20.74
CA PHE A 51 -10.53 9.21 -20.08
C PHE A 51 -11.85 9.94 -20.40
N SER A 52 -12.63 9.50 -21.38
CA SER A 52 -13.93 10.10 -21.70
C SER A 52 -15.07 9.60 -20.82
N THR A 53 -14.88 8.49 -20.11
CA THR A 53 -15.91 7.84 -19.30
C THR A 53 -15.49 7.58 -17.85
N THR A 54 -14.21 7.74 -17.52
CA THR A 54 -13.71 7.51 -16.16
C THR A 54 -14.47 8.35 -15.11
N PRO A 55 -14.88 7.76 -13.96
CA PRO A 55 -15.63 8.47 -12.92
C PRO A 55 -14.76 9.44 -12.12
N ILE A 56 -13.43 9.40 -12.29
CA ILE A 56 -12.48 10.30 -11.62
C ILE A 56 -12.57 11.72 -12.17
N LEU A 57 -13.02 11.87 -13.42
CA LEU A 57 -13.08 13.14 -14.13
C LEU A 57 -14.51 13.69 -14.21
N SER A 58 -14.66 15.00 -14.09
CA SER A 58 -15.93 15.71 -14.22
C SER A 58 -16.27 16.03 -15.69
N HIS A 59 -17.15 15.23 -16.28
CA HIS A 59 -17.54 15.36 -17.69
C HIS A 59 -18.63 16.41 -17.96
N SER A 60 -19.37 16.82 -16.93
CA SER A 60 -20.46 17.81 -17.03
C SER A 60 -20.24 19.01 -16.12
N SER A 61 -20.77 20.18 -16.50
CA SER A 61 -20.69 21.41 -15.69
C SER A 61 -21.28 21.19 -14.30
N GLN A 62 -22.38 20.45 -14.20
CA GLN A 62 -23.02 20.13 -12.92
C GLN A 62 -22.10 19.30 -12.01
N SER A 63 -21.40 18.30 -12.56
CA SER A 63 -20.45 17.50 -11.77
C SER A 63 -19.27 18.32 -11.26
N ALA A 64 -18.71 19.18 -12.12
CA ALA A 64 -17.58 20.04 -11.77
C ALA A 64 -17.93 21.06 -10.67
N LEU A 65 -19.11 21.67 -10.78
CA LEU A 65 -19.58 22.72 -9.85
C LEU A 65 -20.17 22.15 -8.55
N LYS A 66 -20.37 20.83 -8.44
CA LYS A 66 -20.86 20.19 -7.21
C LYS A 66 -19.77 20.04 -6.14
N ASN A 67 -18.50 20.28 -6.48
CA ASN A 67 -17.40 20.14 -5.53
C ASN A 67 -17.65 21.01 -4.27
N PRO A 68 -17.77 20.39 -3.07
CA PRO A 68 -18.10 21.08 -1.83
C PRO A 68 -16.98 22.02 -1.33
N GLU A 69 -15.78 21.93 -1.89
CA GLU A 69 -14.66 22.81 -1.57
C GLU A 69 -14.69 24.13 -2.37
N LEU A 70 -15.50 24.21 -3.43
CA LEU A 70 -15.68 25.44 -4.19
C LEU A 70 -16.60 26.41 -3.43
N SER A 71 -16.30 27.71 -3.50
CA SER A 71 -17.15 28.77 -2.94
C SER A 71 -18.51 28.83 -3.65
N ALA A 72 -19.54 29.36 -2.98
CA ALA A 72 -20.88 29.48 -3.55
C ALA A 72 -20.90 30.27 -4.87
N GLU A 73 -20.07 31.31 -4.98
CA GLU A 73 -19.92 32.11 -6.20
C GLU A 73 -19.38 31.28 -7.37
N VAL A 74 -18.34 30.48 -7.12
CA VAL A 74 -17.73 29.62 -8.15
C VAL A 74 -18.72 28.54 -8.58
N ARG A 75 -19.50 27.95 -7.66
CA ARG A 75 -20.53 26.94 -8.00
C ARG A 75 -21.64 27.47 -8.90
N ASN A 76 -21.86 28.79 -8.88
CA ASN A 76 -22.83 29.48 -9.73
C ASN A 76 -22.21 30.03 -11.04
N SER A 77 -20.92 29.77 -11.28
CA SER A 77 -20.20 30.25 -12.46
C SER A 77 -20.27 29.26 -13.64
N THR A 78 -19.79 29.68 -14.81
CA THR A 78 -19.72 28.83 -15.99
C THR A 78 -18.46 27.96 -15.99
N THR A 79 -18.51 26.83 -16.69
CA THR A 79 -17.36 25.97 -16.93
C THR A 79 -16.94 25.99 -18.38
N LYS A 80 -15.69 25.63 -18.66
CA LYS A 80 -15.16 25.39 -19.99
C LYS A 80 -14.48 24.03 -20.03
N ARG A 81 -14.63 23.33 -21.16
CA ARG A 81 -13.95 22.06 -21.39
C ARG A 81 -12.45 22.30 -21.58
N MET A 82 -11.63 21.78 -20.69
CA MET A 82 -10.17 21.94 -20.70
C MET A 82 -9.48 20.61 -20.47
N ASN A 83 -8.36 20.39 -21.14
CA ASN A 83 -7.40 19.38 -20.73
C ASN A 83 -6.46 19.91 -19.64
N LEU A 84 -5.57 19.05 -19.12
CA LEU A 84 -4.71 19.41 -17.99
C LEU A 84 -3.75 20.57 -18.32
N PHE A 85 -3.10 20.58 -19.49
CA PHE A 85 -2.19 21.70 -19.83
C PHE A 85 -2.95 23.02 -20.01
N GLN A 86 -4.18 22.97 -20.53
CA GLN A 86 -5.04 24.14 -20.68
C GLN A 86 -5.48 24.69 -19.31
N ALA A 87 -5.80 23.82 -18.35
CA ALA A 87 -6.14 24.24 -17.00
C ALA A 87 -4.95 24.86 -16.25
N ILE A 88 -3.73 24.33 -16.47
CA ILE A 88 -2.49 24.94 -15.96
C ILE A 88 -2.27 26.31 -16.60
N ASN A 89 -2.41 26.43 -17.92
CA ASN A 89 -2.32 27.71 -18.63
C ASN A 89 -3.34 28.73 -18.11
N ASP A 90 -4.57 28.30 -17.87
CA ASP A 90 -5.66 29.14 -17.35
C ASP A 90 -5.38 29.60 -15.91
N ALA A 91 -4.81 28.74 -15.07
CA ALA A 91 -4.35 29.10 -13.73
C ALA A 91 -3.20 30.12 -13.76
N LEU A 92 -2.19 29.91 -14.62
CA LEU A 92 -1.08 30.85 -14.80
C LEU A 92 -1.57 32.20 -15.32
N SER A 93 -2.46 32.20 -16.32
CA SER A 93 -3.05 33.43 -16.86
C SER A 93 -3.88 34.16 -15.81
N THR A 94 -4.61 33.43 -14.96
CA THR A 94 -5.37 34.02 -13.85
C THR A 94 -4.42 34.67 -12.85
N ALA A 95 -3.39 33.95 -12.38
CA ALA A 95 -2.41 34.46 -11.44
C ALA A 95 -1.68 35.72 -11.97
N LEU A 96 -1.22 35.69 -13.22
CA LEU A 96 -0.57 36.84 -13.87
C LEU A 96 -1.52 38.04 -13.97
N ALA A 97 -2.80 37.82 -14.29
CA ALA A 97 -3.78 38.90 -14.40
C ALA A 97 -4.18 39.51 -13.05
N THR A 98 -4.14 38.74 -11.97
CA THR A 98 -4.62 39.17 -10.65
C THR A 98 -3.55 39.76 -9.75
N ASP A 99 -2.28 39.42 -9.97
CA ASP A 99 -1.18 39.80 -9.09
C ASP A 99 0.06 40.15 -9.91
N ASP A 100 0.45 41.43 -9.89
CA ASP A 100 1.62 41.96 -10.62
C ASP A 100 2.95 41.42 -10.12
N SER A 101 2.99 40.85 -8.91
CA SER A 101 4.20 40.23 -8.33
C SER A 101 4.49 38.83 -8.89
N VAL A 102 3.56 38.24 -9.65
CA VAL A 102 3.74 36.90 -10.25
C VAL A 102 4.66 36.99 -11.47
N LEU A 103 5.61 36.08 -11.57
CA LEU A 103 6.51 35.98 -12.74
C LEU A 103 6.54 34.53 -13.20
N LEU A 104 6.61 34.28 -14.51
CA LEU A 104 6.78 32.94 -15.07
C LEU A 104 8.07 32.87 -15.87
N PHE A 105 8.98 32.00 -15.47
CA PHE A 105 10.27 31.86 -16.15
C PHE A 105 10.77 30.44 -16.10
N GLY A 106 11.65 30.12 -17.05
CA GLY A 106 12.27 28.82 -17.22
C GLY A 106 12.76 28.67 -18.65
N GLU A 107 13.17 27.47 -19.01
CA GLU A 107 13.55 27.18 -20.38
C GLU A 107 12.32 27.16 -21.28
N ASP A 108 12.38 27.87 -22.40
CA ASP A 108 11.39 27.79 -23.48
C ASP A 108 9.94 28.24 -23.14
N VAL A 109 9.72 28.83 -21.97
CA VAL A 109 8.37 29.26 -21.53
C VAL A 109 7.79 30.41 -22.37
N ALA A 110 8.61 31.25 -22.98
CA ALA A 110 8.15 32.47 -23.67
C ALA A 110 7.35 32.16 -24.95
N PHE A 111 7.73 31.12 -25.72
CA PHE A 111 6.95 30.71 -26.91
C PHE A 111 5.73 29.86 -26.55
N GLY A 112 5.64 29.38 -25.32
CA GLY A 112 4.54 28.59 -24.80
C GLY A 112 4.94 27.32 -24.03
N GLY A 113 6.24 27.02 -23.93
CA GLY A 113 6.75 25.82 -23.29
C GLY A 113 6.60 24.58 -24.15
N VAL A 114 7.46 23.58 -23.93
CA VAL A 114 7.48 22.33 -24.72
C VAL A 114 6.17 21.53 -24.60
N PHE A 115 5.44 21.70 -23.49
CA PHE A 115 4.12 21.09 -23.25
C PHE A 115 2.93 22.03 -23.49
N ARG A 116 3.16 23.26 -23.96
CA ARG A 116 2.14 24.29 -24.21
C ARG A 116 1.45 24.87 -22.96
N CYS A 117 2.01 24.68 -21.76
CA CYS A 117 1.45 25.19 -20.51
C CYS A 117 1.48 26.73 -20.42
N SER A 118 2.37 27.41 -21.14
CA SER A 118 2.51 28.88 -21.09
C SER A 118 2.16 29.58 -22.41
N MET A 119 1.45 28.89 -23.31
CA MET A 119 1.03 29.43 -24.62
C MET A 119 0.39 30.81 -24.48
N ASN A 120 0.84 31.74 -25.32
CA ASN A 120 0.37 33.13 -25.42
C ASN A 120 0.56 34.00 -24.16
N LEU A 121 1.11 33.49 -23.06
CA LEU A 121 1.23 34.27 -21.82
C LEU A 121 2.25 35.42 -21.97
N SER A 122 3.38 35.20 -22.65
CA SER A 122 4.35 36.27 -22.92
C SER A 122 3.80 37.37 -23.82
N GLN A 123 2.95 37.01 -24.80
CA GLN A 123 2.27 38.00 -25.64
C GLN A 123 1.23 38.81 -24.85
N ASN A 124 0.52 38.16 -23.92
CA ASN A 124 -0.57 38.78 -23.16
C ASN A 124 -0.07 39.64 -21.99
N PHE A 125 1.05 39.26 -21.34
CA PHE A 125 1.54 39.87 -20.10
C PHE A 125 2.93 40.52 -20.23
N GLY A 126 3.54 40.45 -21.41
CA GLY A 126 4.84 41.07 -21.70
C GLY A 126 6.04 40.18 -21.34
N SER A 127 7.16 40.47 -22.01
CA SER A 127 8.44 39.76 -21.79
C SER A 127 9.05 40.00 -20.42
N ASP A 128 8.65 41.06 -19.71
CA ASP A 128 9.19 41.34 -18.37
C ASP A 128 8.59 40.41 -17.31
N ARG A 129 7.43 39.80 -17.59
CA ARG A 129 6.73 38.88 -16.67
C ARG A 129 6.75 37.43 -17.10
N VAL A 130 6.89 37.15 -18.39
CA VAL A 130 7.00 35.79 -18.92
C VAL A 130 8.18 35.69 -19.88
N PHE A 131 9.28 35.09 -19.42
CA PHE A 131 10.56 35.10 -20.15
C PHE A 131 11.36 33.80 -20.03
N ASN A 132 12.21 33.58 -21.03
CA ASN A 132 13.14 32.46 -21.03
C ASN A 132 14.36 32.76 -20.14
N THR A 133 14.87 31.72 -19.48
CA THR A 133 16.16 31.73 -18.79
C THR A 133 17.25 31.09 -19.66
N PRO A 134 18.54 31.29 -19.34
CA PRO A 134 19.59 30.38 -19.79
C PRO A 134 19.29 28.93 -19.35
N LEU A 135 19.88 27.96 -20.05
CA LEU A 135 19.71 26.53 -19.79
C LEU A 135 20.53 26.10 -18.57
N THR A 136 19.99 26.32 -17.38
CA THR A 136 20.60 25.97 -16.09
C THR A 136 19.57 25.90 -14.96
N GLU A 137 19.21 24.69 -14.54
CA GLU A 137 18.17 24.50 -13.53
C GLU A 137 18.55 25.08 -12.16
N GLN A 138 19.82 24.96 -11.76
CA GLN A 138 20.31 25.60 -10.54
C GLN A 138 20.21 27.14 -10.61
N GLY A 139 20.45 27.72 -11.79
CA GLY A 139 20.33 29.16 -12.02
C GLY A 139 18.87 29.61 -11.98
N ILE A 140 17.97 28.85 -12.59
CA ILE A 140 16.51 29.08 -12.55
C ILE A 140 16.03 29.13 -11.10
N LEU A 141 16.39 28.14 -10.28
CA LEU A 141 15.94 28.10 -8.89
C LEU A 141 16.58 29.17 -8.03
N GLY A 142 17.89 29.41 -8.16
CA GLY A 142 18.57 30.48 -7.41
C GLY A 142 17.98 31.86 -7.73
N PHE A 143 17.67 32.10 -9.01
CA PHE A 143 17.00 33.32 -9.44
C PHE A 143 15.58 33.45 -8.87
N GLY A 144 14.78 32.37 -8.90
CA GLY A 144 13.46 32.34 -8.28
C GLY A 144 13.48 32.57 -6.77
N ILE A 145 14.46 31.98 -6.07
CA ILE A 145 14.69 32.23 -4.64
C ILE A 145 14.96 33.71 -4.37
N GLY A 146 15.82 34.35 -5.18
CA GLY A 146 16.11 35.77 -5.08
C GLY A 146 14.86 36.64 -5.27
N LEU A 147 14.07 36.36 -6.31
CA LEU A 147 12.80 37.05 -6.55
C LEU A 147 11.83 36.91 -5.38
N ALA A 148 11.64 35.69 -4.87
CA ALA A 148 10.75 35.43 -3.74
C ALA A 148 11.22 36.13 -2.45
N ALA A 149 12.54 36.18 -2.21
CA ALA A 149 13.11 36.88 -1.07
C ALA A 149 12.85 38.41 -1.11
N GLU A 150 12.70 38.98 -2.30
CA GLU A 150 12.30 40.37 -2.53
C GLU A 150 10.76 40.57 -2.56
N GLY A 151 9.98 39.55 -2.20
CA GLY A 151 8.53 39.62 -2.07
C GLY A 151 7.75 39.36 -3.36
N MET A 152 8.42 38.93 -4.43
CA MET A 152 7.73 38.48 -5.65
C MET A 152 7.14 37.08 -5.48
N ARG A 153 6.26 36.68 -6.42
CA ARG A 153 5.64 35.33 -6.46
C ARG A 153 6.10 34.55 -7.69
N PRO A 154 7.37 34.14 -7.74
CA PRO A 154 7.95 33.51 -8.92
C PRO A 154 7.40 32.10 -9.13
N VAL A 155 7.03 31.84 -10.38
CA VAL A 155 6.63 30.54 -10.89
C VAL A 155 7.72 30.03 -11.83
N ALA A 156 8.63 29.24 -11.28
CA ALA A 156 9.74 28.64 -12.02
C ALA A 156 9.28 27.35 -12.71
N GLU A 157 9.59 27.19 -13.99
CA GLU A 157 9.41 25.92 -14.71
C GLU A 157 10.75 25.17 -14.82
N ILE A 158 10.76 23.94 -14.30
CA ILE A 158 11.78 22.95 -14.64
C ILE A 158 11.20 22.04 -15.72
N GLN A 159 11.88 21.93 -16.85
CA GLN A 159 11.30 21.38 -18.08
C GLN A 159 10.85 19.91 -17.94
N PHE A 160 11.54 19.12 -17.11
CA PHE A 160 11.13 17.78 -16.68
C PHE A 160 11.57 17.57 -15.23
N ALA A 161 10.77 16.88 -14.42
CA ALA A 161 11.14 16.54 -13.04
C ALA A 161 12.48 15.77 -12.98
N ASP A 162 12.82 15.04 -14.04
CA ASP A 162 14.08 14.35 -14.26
C ASP A 162 15.31 15.30 -14.26
N TYR A 163 15.11 16.60 -14.54
CA TYR A 163 16.16 17.62 -14.63
C TYR A 163 16.23 18.53 -13.40
N VAL A 164 15.48 18.22 -12.34
CA VAL A 164 15.50 19.03 -11.10
C VAL A 164 16.79 18.86 -10.28
N TYR A 165 17.54 17.77 -10.51
CA TYR A 165 18.70 17.39 -9.69
C TYR A 165 19.82 18.44 -9.60
N PRO A 166 20.19 19.17 -10.68
CA PRO A 166 21.14 20.28 -10.57
C PRO A 166 20.65 21.37 -9.59
N ALA A 167 19.34 21.59 -9.51
CA ALA A 167 18.72 22.57 -8.63
C ALA A 167 18.40 22.05 -7.21
N PHE A 168 18.73 20.80 -6.91
CA PHE A 168 18.33 20.17 -5.65
C PHE A 168 18.92 20.89 -4.43
N ASP A 169 20.16 21.37 -4.53
CA ASP A 169 20.79 22.17 -3.47
C ASP A 169 20.03 23.47 -3.19
N GLN A 170 19.62 24.19 -4.24
CA GLN A 170 18.81 25.41 -4.12
C GLN A 170 17.46 25.13 -3.47
N LEU A 171 16.82 24.00 -3.79
CA LEU A 171 15.56 23.63 -3.15
C LEU A 171 15.74 23.24 -1.68
N VAL A 172 16.73 22.39 -1.40
CA VAL A 172 16.89 21.76 -0.09
C VAL A 172 17.58 22.66 0.92
N ASN A 173 18.71 23.26 0.54
CA ASN A 173 19.54 24.03 1.47
C ASN A 173 19.16 25.50 1.52
N GLU A 174 18.68 26.06 0.41
CA GLU A 174 18.29 27.47 0.35
C GLU A 174 16.78 27.66 0.55
N ALA A 175 15.94 27.23 -0.39
CA ALA A 175 14.51 27.56 -0.38
C ALA A 175 13.78 27.01 0.85
N ALA A 176 13.91 25.72 1.13
CA ALA A 176 13.21 25.05 2.23
C ALA A 176 13.58 25.62 3.61
N LYS A 177 14.83 26.10 3.77
CA LYS A 177 15.36 26.59 5.04
C LYS A 177 15.31 28.11 5.17
N TYR A 178 14.98 28.85 4.11
CA TYR A 178 15.14 30.30 4.06
C TYR A 178 14.41 31.03 5.19
N ARG A 179 13.12 30.73 5.38
CA ARG A 179 12.33 31.34 6.47
C ARG A 179 12.88 30.94 7.84
N TYR A 180 13.24 29.67 8.00
CA TYR A 180 13.74 29.15 9.28
C TYR A 180 15.07 29.79 9.68
N ARG A 181 16.01 29.94 8.73
CA ARG A 181 17.31 30.57 8.99
C ARG A 181 17.23 32.08 9.24
N ASP A 182 16.23 32.74 8.68
CA ASP A 182 16.05 34.19 8.83
C ASP A 182 15.39 34.58 10.16
N GLY A 183 14.65 33.65 10.79
CA GLY A 183 14.12 33.80 12.14
C GLY A 183 13.17 34.99 12.27
N THR A 184 13.48 35.91 13.19
CA THR A 184 12.63 37.07 13.50
C THR A 184 12.71 38.20 12.48
N ASN A 185 13.63 38.13 11.51
CA ASN A 185 13.77 39.15 10.46
C ASN A 185 12.63 39.06 9.42
N GLY A 186 11.87 37.96 9.42
CA GLY A 186 10.59 37.83 8.71
C GLY A 186 10.70 37.64 7.19
N ARG A 187 11.91 37.55 6.64
CA ARG A 187 12.13 37.24 5.22
C ARG A 187 11.93 35.75 4.98
N GLY A 188 11.50 35.42 3.77
CA GLY A 188 11.30 34.05 3.35
C GLY A 188 11.09 34.00 1.86
N VAL A 189 11.06 32.79 1.33
CA VAL A 189 10.76 32.53 -0.09
C VAL A 189 9.35 31.98 -0.27
N GLY A 190 8.46 32.37 0.64
CA GLY A 190 7.03 32.11 0.48
C GLY A 190 6.53 32.79 -0.79
N GLY A 191 5.81 32.06 -1.64
CA GLY A 191 5.40 32.52 -2.96
C GLY A 191 6.22 31.94 -4.12
N LEU A 192 7.36 31.28 -3.84
CA LEU A 192 8.04 30.47 -4.85
C LEU A 192 7.23 29.21 -5.18
N THR A 193 6.83 29.07 -6.44
CA THR A 193 6.24 27.83 -6.97
C THR A 193 7.15 27.27 -8.06
N VAL A 194 7.55 26.01 -7.92
CA VAL A 194 8.41 25.29 -8.85
C VAL A 194 7.59 24.21 -9.49
N ARG A 195 7.27 24.38 -10.77
CA ARG A 195 6.45 23.44 -11.53
C ARG A 195 7.31 22.58 -12.45
N MET A 196 6.98 21.30 -12.54
CA MET A 196 7.74 20.33 -13.33
C MET A 196 6.86 19.19 -13.87
N PRO A 197 6.97 18.84 -15.15
CA PRO A 197 6.34 17.64 -15.70
C PRO A 197 6.97 16.35 -15.11
N CYS A 198 6.16 15.45 -14.56
CA CYS A 198 6.64 14.22 -13.91
C CYS A 198 5.95 12.96 -14.46
N GLY A 199 6.43 11.79 -14.04
CA GLY A 199 5.75 10.50 -14.25
C GLY A 199 5.93 9.83 -15.60
N GLY A 200 5.54 8.56 -15.67
CA GLY A 200 5.63 7.76 -16.90
C GLY A 200 4.82 8.36 -18.05
N VAL A 201 5.23 8.07 -19.29
CA VAL A 201 4.57 8.59 -20.51
C VAL A 201 4.48 7.53 -21.63
N GLY A 202 4.87 6.29 -21.32
CA GLY A 202 4.87 5.13 -22.21
C GLY A 202 6.20 4.88 -22.93
N HIS A 203 7.03 5.91 -23.07
CA HIS A 203 8.30 5.85 -23.84
C HIS A 203 9.34 6.88 -23.37
N GLY A 204 9.27 7.35 -22.12
CA GLY A 204 10.16 8.41 -21.62
C GLY A 204 11.52 7.91 -21.13
N ALA A 205 11.65 6.58 -20.92
CA ALA A 205 12.86 5.93 -20.44
C ALA A 205 13.41 6.59 -19.16
N LEU A 206 14.73 6.77 -19.07
CA LEU A 206 15.40 7.15 -17.83
C LEU A 206 15.18 8.62 -17.42
N TYR A 207 14.99 9.52 -18.39
CA TYR A 207 15.11 10.96 -18.18
C TYR A 207 13.88 11.77 -18.61
N HIS A 208 12.77 11.10 -18.90
CA HIS A 208 11.47 11.76 -19.12
C HIS A 208 10.32 11.01 -18.44
N SER A 209 10.61 10.20 -17.43
CA SER A 209 9.61 9.33 -16.77
C SER A 209 9.71 9.32 -15.24
N GLN A 210 10.60 10.10 -14.63
CA GLN A 210 10.81 10.04 -13.19
C GLN A 210 9.66 10.70 -12.40
N SER A 211 9.44 10.15 -11.20
CA SER A 211 8.55 10.68 -10.18
C SER A 211 9.38 10.81 -8.88
N PRO A 212 10.13 11.93 -8.75
CA PRO A 212 11.06 12.15 -7.64
C PRO A 212 10.42 12.75 -6.38
N GLU A 213 9.10 12.66 -6.20
CA GLU A 213 8.38 13.30 -5.09
C GLU A 213 8.95 12.93 -3.72
N SER A 214 9.38 11.68 -3.53
CA SER A 214 9.91 11.18 -2.26
C SER A 214 11.18 11.88 -1.80
N LEU A 215 11.99 12.41 -2.73
CA LEU A 215 13.19 13.18 -2.40
C LEU A 215 12.84 14.50 -1.73
N PHE A 216 11.70 15.09 -2.11
CA PHE A 216 11.24 16.36 -1.58
C PHE A 216 10.41 16.18 -0.31
N THR A 217 9.72 15.05 -0.14
CA THR A 217 8.90 14.80 1.06
C THR A 217 9.73 14.64 2.34
N HIS A 218 11.03 14.37 2.22
CA HIS A 218 11.94 14.29 3.36
C HIS A 218 12.41 15.67 3.85
N ILE A 219 12.09 16.76 3.14
CA ILE A 219 12.68 18.08 3.36
C ILE A 219 11.65 19.02 4.00
N PRO A 220 11.78 19.33 5.31
CA PRO A 220 10.88 20.27 5.97
C PRO A 220 10.95 21.67 5.36
N GLY A 221 9.81 22.33 5.27
CA GLY A 221 9.69 23.68 4.70
C GLY A 221 9.21 23.71 3.25
N LEU A 222 9.25 22.58 2.54
CA LEU A 222 8.63 22.45 1.21
C LEU A 222 7.19 21.97 1.30
N ARG A 223 6.39 22.29 0.28
CA ARG A 223 5.12 21.62 -0.01
C ARG A 223 5.21 20.90 -1.35
N VAL A 224 4.76 19.65 -1.44
CA VAL A 224 4.80 18.83 -2.65
C VAL A 224 3.38 18.48 -3.07
N ILE A 225 2.98 18.91 -4.26
CA ILE A 225 1.61 18.80 -4.77
C ILE A 225 1.62 18.06 -6.12
N MET A 226 0.68 17.13 -6.31
CA MET A 226 0.51 16.41 -7.57
C MET A 226 -1.00 16.25 -7.90
N PRO A 227 -1.55 17.03 -8.84
CA PRO A 227 -2.97 16.95 -9.19
C PRO A 227 -3.26 15.69 -10.02
N ARG A 228 -4.50 15.20 -9.95
CA ARG A 228 -4.97 14.09 -10.79
C ARG A 228 -5.65 14.53 -12.09
N GLY A 229 -6.04 15.79 -12.23
CA GLY A 229 -6.88 16.23 -13.36
C GLY A 229 -7.02 17.75 -13.49
N PRO A 230 -7.67 18.24 -14.57
CA PRO A 230 -7.76 19.67 -14.89
C PRO A 230 -8.35 20.58 -13.79
N ILE A 231 -9.48 20.21 -13.16
CA ILE A 231 -10.09 21.00 -12.08
C ILE A 231 -9.11 21.13 -10.91
N GLN A 232 -8.53 20.00 -10.51
CA GLN A 232 -7.56 20.00 -9.42
C GLN A 232 -6.32 20.82 -9.76
N ALA A 233 -5.79 20.68 -10.98
CA ALA A 233 -4.58 21.37 -11.35
C ALA A 233 -4.75 22.88 -11.31
N LYS A 234 -5.88 23.42 -11.81
CA LYS A 234 -6.15 24.85 -11.72
C LYS A 234 -6.24 25.32 -10.26
N GLY A 235 -7.09 24.68 -9.46
CA GLY A 235 -7.32 25.10 -8.09
C GLY A 235 -6.10 24.94 -7.17
N LEU A 236 -5.37 23.84 -7.30
CA LEU A 236 -4.17 23.57 -6.51
C LEU A 236 -2.97 24.41 -6.97
N LEU A 237 -2.84 24.72 -8.26
CA LEU A 237 -1.76 25.60 -8.74
C LEU A 237 -1.99 27.04 -8.28
N LEU A 238 -3.23 27.55 -8.35
CA LEU A 238 -3.56 28.86 -7.80
C LEU A 238 -3.30 28.92 -6.28
N ALA A 239 -3.63 27.84 -5.55
CA ALA A 239 -3.32 27.74 -4.13
C ALA A 239 -1.81 27.68 -3.85
N ALA A 240 -1.03 26.98 -4.68
CA ALA A 240 0.43 26.91 -4.58
C ALA A 240 1.07 28.28 -4.85
N ILE A 241 0.64 28.97 -5.92
CA ILE A 241 1.11 30.33 -6.23
C ILE A 241 0.77 31.28 -5.10
N ALA A 242 -0.39 31.15 -4.44
CA ALA A 242 -0.80 31.96 -3.29
C ALA A 242 -0.20 31.51 -1.94
N SER A 243 0.50 30.37 -1.89
CA SER A 243 1.10 29.82 -0.68
C SER A 243 2.23 30.71 -0.15
N ASN A 244 2.31 30.86 1.16
CA ASN A 244 3.46 31.49 1.80
C ASN A 244 4.57 30.48 2.12
N ASP A 245 4.53 29.26 1.59
CA ASP A 245 5.64 28.31 1.69
C ASP A 245 6.11 27.94 0.26
N PRO A 246 7.40 27.63 0.04
CA PRO A 246 7.88 27.19 -1.26
C PRO A 246 7.18 25.88 -1.68
N CYS A 247 6.56 25.91 -2.85
CA CYS A 247 5.76 24.81 -3.40
C CYS A 247 6.46 24.14 -4.58
N ILE A 248 6.46 22.81 -4.58
CA ILE A 248 6.81 21.96 -5.71
C ILE A 248 5.51 21.41 -6.28
N PHE A 249 5.22 21.76 -7.54
CA PHE A 249 4.01 21.39 -8.25
C PHE A 249 4.35 20.42 -9.38
N MET A 250 4.07 19.14 -9.17
CA MET A 250 4.46 18.06 -10.08
C MET A 250 3.29 17.74 -11.02
N GLU A 251 3.47 17.95 -12.31
CA GLU A 251 2.42 17.85 -13.33
C GLU A 251 2.50 16.48 -14.03
N PRO A 252 1.56 15.52 -13.83
CA PRO A 252 1.66 14.21 -14.44
C PRO A 252 1.52 14.30 -15.96
N LYS A 253 2.64 14.17 -16.68
CA LYS A 253 2.72 14.57 -18.09
C LYS A 253 1.87 13.72 -19.03
N ALA A 254 1.64 12.45 -18.67
CA ALA A 254 0.70 11.57 -19.39
C ALA A 254 -0.73 12.14 -19.44
N LEU A 255 -1.11 12.98 -18.47
CA LEU A 255 -2.44 13.54 -18.37
C LEU A 255 -2.62 14.86 -19.14
N TYR A 256 -1.54 15.53 -19.59
CA TYR A 256 -1.61 16.84 -20.23
C TYR A 256 -2.68 16.94 -21.31
N ARG A 257 -2.77 15.91 -22.16
CA ARG A 257 -3.70 15.83 -23.28
C ARG A 257 -4.78 14.77 -23.10
N ALA A 258 -4.59 13.83 -22.18
CA ALA A 258 -5.48 12.69 -21.99
C ALA A 258 -6.68 13.06 -21.10
N ALA A 259 -6.43 13.73 -19.97
CA ALA A 259 -7.49 14.11 -19.03
C ALA A 259 -8.18 15.39 -19.52
N VAL A 260 -9.51 15.34 -19.68
CA VAL A 260 -10.34 16.47 -20.10
C VAL A 260 -11.55 16.58 -19.16
N GLU A 261 -11.79 17.76 -18.60
CA GLU A 261 -12.90 18.04 -17.69
C GLU A 261 -13.62 19.33 -18.07
N GLN A 262 -14.81 19.50 -17.49
CA GLN A 262 -15.42 20.82 -17.33
C GLN A 262 -14.75 21.54 -16.16
N VAL A 263 -14.05 22.64 -16.42
CA VAL A 263 -13.32 23.41 -15.41
C VAL A 263 -14.01 24.75 -15.19
N PRO A 264 -14.27 25.20 -13.94
CA PRO A 264 -14.81 26.53 -13.68
C PRO A 264 -13.93 27.62 -14.31
N VAL A 265 -14.56 28.58 -15.00
CA VAL A 265 -13.85 29.69 -15.66
C VAL A 265 -13.39 30.72 -14.61
N SER A 266 -14.19 30.94 -13.57
CA SER A 266 -13.83 31.80 -12.44
C SER A 266 -12.55 31.33 -11.74
N SER A 267 -11.89 32.25 -11.02
CA SER A 267 -10.77 31.91 -10.15
C SER A 267 -11.26 31.14 -8.92
N TYR A 268 -10.55 30.08 -8.55
CA TYR A 268 -10.81 29.32 -7.33
C TYR A 268 -9.53 28.64 -6.86
N THR A 269 -9.47 28.35 -5.57
CA THR A 269 -8.40 27.54 -4.98
C THR A 269 -8.98 26.24 -4.43
N LEU A 270 -8.11 25.24 -4.30
CA LEU A 270 -8.40 24.01 -3.55
C LEU A 270 -7.42 23.92 -2.38
N PRO A 271 -7.83 23.34 -1.24
CA PRO A 271 -6.99 23.30 -0.06
C PRO A 271 -5.74 22.45 -0.30
N LEU A 272 -4.57 23.02 0.04
CA LEU A 272 -3.32 22.27 0.14
C LEU A 272 -3.33 21.43 1.43
N SER A 273 -2.55 20.35 1.46
CA SER A 273 -2.45 19.44 2.62
C SER A 273 -3.79 18.82 3.04
N SER A 274 -4.70 18.65 2.09
CA SER A 274 -5.99 17.99 2.28
C SER A 274 -6.14 16.88 1.24
N ALA A 275 -6.59 15.69 1.65
CA ALA A 275 -6.88 14.58 0.75
C ALA A 275 -8.35 14.63 0.27
N GLU A 276 -8.67 13.88 -0.78
CA GLU A 276 -10.02 13.75 -1.32
C GLU A 276 -10.44 12.27 -1.37
N ILE A 277 -11.58 11.94 -0.77
CA ILE A 277 -12.19 10.61 -0.88
C ILE A 277 -12.99 10.57 -2.20
N LEU A 278 -12.43 9.94 -3.23
CA LEU A 278 -13.05 9.86 -4.57
C LEU A 278 -14.22 8.89 -4.59
N LYS A 279 -14.08 7.81 -3.81
CA LYS A 279 -15.10 6.77 -3.69
C LYS A 279 -15.13 6.31 -2.24
N PRO A 280 -16.27 6.37 -1.55
CA PRO A 280 -16.39 5.79 -0.23
C PRO A 280 -16.40 4.26 -0.29
N GLY A 281 -15.85 3.64 0.76
CA GLY A 281 -15.88 2.19 0.93
C GLY A 281 -15.78 1.76 2.39
N SER A 282 -15.87 0.45 2.63
CA SER A 282 -15.91 -0.14 3.98
C SER A 282 -14.89 -1.25 4.24
N ASP A 283 -14.33 -1.87 3.20
CA ASP A 283 -13.58 -3.12 3.37
C ASP A 283 -12.06 -2.92 3.23
N VAL A 284 -11.65 -2.05 2.30
CA VAL A 284 -10.24 -1.73 2.02
C VAL A 284 -10.10 -0.25 1.68
N THR A 285 -9.08 0.41 2.24
CA THR A 285 -8.66 1.75 1.82
C THR A 285 -7.54 1.65 0.79
N VAL A 286 -7.69 2.32 -0.34
CA VAL A 286 -6.65 2.51 -1.35
C VAL A 286 -6.23 3.97 -1.36
N VAL A 287 -4.94 4.24 -1.11
CA VAL A 287 -4.36 5.59 -1.10
C VAL A 287 -3.45 5.75 -2.30
N SER A 288 -3.62 6.84 -3.05
CA SER A 288 -2.84 7.14 -4.25
C SER A 288 -2.81 8.65 -4.52
N TYR A 289 -2.13 9.06 -5.59
CA TYR A 289 -2.04 10.44 -6.07
C TYR A 289 -1.61 10.45 -7.54
N GLY A 290 -1.90 11.53 -8.26
CA GLY A 290 -1.50 11.70 -9.67
C GLY A 290 -2.10 10.64 -10.61
N HIS A 291 -1.32 10.24 -11.62
CA HIS A 291 -1.77 9.29 -12.65
C HIS A 291 -2.18 7.89 -12.12
N PRO A 292 -1.50 7.28 -11.12
CA PRO A 292 -1.89 5.98 -10.57
C PRO A 292 -3.34 5.85 -10.08
N LEU A 293 -4.03 6.96 -9.79
CA LEU A 293 -5.46 6.94 -9.42
C LEU A 293 -6.34 6.31 -10.50
N TYR A 294 -6.02 6.49 -11.79
CA TYR A 294 -6.78 5.90 -12.90
C TYR A 294 -6.66 4.38 -12.94
N THR A 295 -5.44 3.85 -12.74
CA THR A 295 -5.22 2.41 -12.63
C THR A 295 -5.85 1.83 -11.35
N CYS A 296 -5.88 2.60 -10.25
CA CYS A 296 -6.59 2.21 -9.03
C CYS A 296 -8.10 2.10 -9.26
N SER A 297 -8.73 3.12 -9.87
CA SER A 297 -10.17 3.09 -10.14
C SER A 297 -10.58 1.94 -11.04
N ALA A 298 -9.79 1.63 -12.08
CA ALA A 298 -10.05 0.47 -12.93
C ALA A 298 -9.91 -0.84 -12.16
N ALA A 299 -8.87 -1.00 -11.33
CA ALA A 299 -8.67 -2.20 -10.52
C ALA A 299 -9.80 -2.40 -9.50
N ILE A 300 -10.26 -1.31 -8.90
CA ILE A 300 -11.39 -1.29 -7.96
C ILE A 300 -12.67 -1.75 -8.67
N GLU A 301 -13.00 -1.22 -9.85
CA GLU A 301 -14.19 -1.65 -10.58
C GLU A 301 -14.20 -3.17 -10.82
N HIS A 302 -13.06 -3.77 -11.15
CA HIS A 302 -12.96 -5.21 -11.33
C HIS A 302 -13.02 -6.01 -10.03
N ILE A 303 -12.36 -5.55 -8.95
CA ILE A 303 -12.35 -6.29 -7.67
C ILE A 303 -13.73 -6.28 -7.01
N GLU A 304 -14.46 -5.16 -7.11
CA GLU A 304 -15.82 -5.04 -6.57
C GLU A 304 -16.80 -5.94 -7.34
N LYS A 305 -16.68 -6.00 -8.67
CA LYS A 305 -17.49 -6.92 -9.50
C LYS A 305 -17.20 -8.39 -9.23
N ASP A 306 -15.93 -8.75 -9.02
CA ASP A 306 -15.55 -10.16 -8.86
C ASP A 306 -15.79 -10.71 -7.46
N LEU A 307 -15.51 -9.89 -6.45
CA LEU A 307 -15.43 -10.32 -5.05
C LEU A 307 -16.51 -9.69 -4.17
N GLY A 308 -17.31 -8.76 -4.69
CA GLY A 308 -18.36 -8.09 -3.93
C GLY A 308 -17.84 -7.17 -2.82
N LEU A 309 -16.64 -6.61 -3.00
CA LEU A 309 -16.00 -5.73 -2.02
C LEU A 309 -16.47 -4.29 -2.17
N SER A 310 -16.27 -3.51 -1.12
CA SER A 310 -16.49 -2.07 -1.03
C SER A 310 -15.16 -1.37 -0.74
N VAL A 311 -14.52 -0.85 -1.78
CA VAL A 311 -13.20 -0.21 -1.68
C VAL A 311 -13.34 1.31 -1.60
N GLU A 312 -12.65 1.90 -0.62
CA GLU A 312 -12.48 3.34 -0.48
C GLU A 312 -11.25 3.79 -1.26
N LEU A 313 -11.39 4.81 -2.12
CA LEU A 313 -10.28 5.38 -2.89
C LEU A 313 -10.00 6.82 -2.43
N ILE A 314 -8.76 7.07 -2.02
CA ILE A 314 -8.27 8.36 -1.54
C ILE A 314 -7.20 8.90 -2.50
N ASP A 315 -7.39 10.13 -2.93
CA ASP A 315 -6.39 10.96 -3.61
C ASP A 315 -5.72 11.88 -2.57
N LEU A 316 -4.41 11.75 -2.38
CA LEU A 316 -3.69 12.60 -1.42
C LEU A 316 -3.63 14.07 -1.84
N ARG A 317 -3.63 14.38 -3.15
CA ARG A 317 -3.41 15.72 -3.74
C ARG A 317 -2.07 16.37 -3.37
N THR A 318 -1.86 16.63 -2.09
CA THR A 318 -0.61 17.08 -1.50
C THR A 318 0.11 15.87 -0.90
N VAL A 319 1.28 15.57 -1.45
CA VAL A 319 2.13 14.45 -1.01
C VAL A 319 2.92 14.83 0.24
N TYR A 320 3.21 16.12 0.44
CA TYR A 320 3.84 16.63 1.66
C TYR A 320 3.51 18.11 1.92
N PRO A 321 3.15 18.51 3.15
CA PRO A 321 2.62 17.67 4.22
C PRO A 321 1.30 17.04 3.76
N TRP A 322 1.18 15.71 3.90
CA TRP A 322 -0.02 14.97 3.49
C TRP A 322 -1.06 14.92 4.61
N ASP A 323 -2.32 14.74 4.22
CA ASP A 323 -3.45 14.65 5.13
C ASP A 323 -3.51 13.30 5.86
N LYS A 324 -2.76 13.21 6.97
CA LYS A 324 -2.72 12.03 7.83
C LYS A 324 -4.10 11.69 8.39
N GLU A 325 -4.88 12.71 8.79
CA GLU A 325 -6.16 12.52 9.47
C GLU A 325 -7.17 11.79 8.58
N THR A 326 -7.34 12.23 7.33
CA THR A 326 -8.28 11.59 6.40
C THR A 326 -7.92 10.13 6.15
N VAL A 327 -6.64 9.82 5.97
CA VAL A 327 -6.18 8.45 5.73
C VAL A 327 -6.33 7.58 6.97
N LEU A 328 -5.91 8.05 8.14
CA LEU A 328 -6.02 7.28 9.39
C LEU A 328 -7.49 6.98 9.73
N LYS A 329 -8.38 7.96 9.55
CA LYS A 329 -9.83 7.77 9.72
C LYS A 329 -10.40 6.72 8.77
N SER A 330 -9.94 6.72 7.51
CA SER A 330 -10.34 5.72 6.52
C SER A 330 -9.85 4.33 6.90
N VAL A 331 -8.58 4.19 7.30
CA VAL A 331 -8.01 2.90 7.71
C VAL A 331 -8.63 2.39 9.01
N LYS A 332 -8.98 3.28 9.94
CA LYS A 332 -9.74 2.91 11.15
C LYS A 332 -11.10 2.30 10.80
N LYS A 333 -11.75 2.82 9.76
CA LYS A 333 -13.01 2.28 9.27
C LYS A 333 -12.81 0.92 8.60
N THR A 334 -11.89 0.81 7.65
CA THR A 334 -11.75 -0.38 6.78
C THR A 334 -10.89 -1.50 7.37
N GLY A 335 -9.96 -1.17 8.27
CA GLY A 335 -8.99 -2.11 8.85
C GLY A 335 -7.87 -2.56 7.89
N ARG A 336 -7.82 -2.04 6.66
CA ARG A 336 -6.87 -2.47 5.62
C ARG A 336 -6.47 -1.32 4.73
N CYS A 337 -5.21 -1.29 4.31
CA CYS A 337 -4.70 -0.25 3.44
C CYS A 337 -3.79 -0.79 2.33
N VAL A 338 -3.99 -0.30 1.10
CA VAL A 338 -3.07 -0.44 -0.02
C VAL A 338 -2.64 0.94 -0.49
N VAL A 339 -1.34 1.23 -0.48
CA VAL A 339 -0.78 2.47 -1.00
C VAL A 339 -0.20 2.22 -2.40
N VAL A 340 -0.61 3.04 -3.37
CA VAL A 340 -0.24 2.88 -4.79
C VAL A 340 0.41 4.15 -5.33
N HIS A 341 1.62 4.02 -5.87
CA HIS A 341 2.33 5.12 -6.53
C HIS A 341 3.30 4.62 -7.61
N GLU A 342 3.56 5.38 -8.66
CA GLU A 342 4.42 4.93 -9.76
C GLU A 342 5.92 5.00 -9.45
N SER A 343 6.33 5.85 -8.50
CA SER A 343 7.73 5.96 -8.05
C SER A 343 8.23 4.65 -7.43
N MET A 344 9.55 4.55 -7.25
CA MET A 344 10.21 3.35 -6.76
C MET A 344 9.72 2.96 -5.35
N ILE A 345 9.62 1.66 -5.11
CA ILE A 345 9.12 1.13 -3.83
C ILE A 345 10.07 1.41 -2.65
N ASN A 346 11.38 1.51 -2.87
CA ASN A 346 12.36 1.81 -1.82
C ASN A 346 12.28 3.30 -1.45
N ALA A 347 12.06 3.60 -0.17
CA ALA A 347 11.91 4.96 0.34
C ALA A 347 10.87 5.83 -0.41
N GLY A 348 9.95 5.21 -1.17
CA GLY A 348 8.84 5.90 -1.79
C GLY A 348 7.81 6.35 -0.75
N VAL A 349 6.89 7.22 -1.17
CA VAL A 349 5.85 7.80 -0.30
C VAL A 349 5.04 6.74 0.45
N GLY A 350 4.81 5.58 -0.16
CA GLY A 350 4.11 4.48 0.49
C GLY A 350 4.80 3.96 1.76
N ALA A 351 6.10 4.16 1.93
CA ALA A 351 6.81 3.80 3.16
C ALA A 351 6.41 4.70 4.33
N GLU A 352 6.40 6.03 4.13
CA GLU A 352 5.98 7.01 5.14
C GLU A 352 4.51 6.82 5.52
N VAL A 353 3.63 6.63 4.52
CA VAL A 353 2.21 6.39 4.77
C VAL A 353 1.98 5.10 5.56
N ALA A 354 2.67 4.01 5.19
CA ALA A 354 2.57 2.74 5.90
C ALA A 354 3.08 2.83 7.34
N ALA A 355 4.20 3.52 7.58
CA ALA A 355 4.74 3.74 8.91
C ALA A 355 3.77 4.56 9.77
N ALA A 356 3.26 5.68 9.28
CA ALA A 356 2.31 6.52 10.01
C ALA A 356 1.02 5.77 10.39
N ILE A 357 0.51 4.92 9.50
CA ILE A 357 -0.65 4.05 9.79
C ILE A 357 -0.31 3.00 10.85
N GLN A 358 0.90 2.46 10.83
CA GLN A 358 1.32 1.44 11.80
C GLN A 358 1.63 2.04 13.18
N GLU A 359 2.13 3.27 13.25
CA GLU A 359 2.51 3.96 14.49
C GLU A 359 1.31 4.55 15.25
N ASP A 360 0.25 4.93 14.55
CA ASP A 360 -0.96 5.44 15.19
C ASP A 360 -1.65 4.32 16.00
N LYS A 361 -1.95 4.62 17.27
CA LYS A 361 -2.51 3.67 18.24
C LYS A 361 -3.87 3.11 17.81
N GLU A 362 -4.72 3.95 17.22
CA GLU A 362 -6.07 3.55 16.82
C GLU A 362 -6.05 2.67 15.57
N THR A 363 -5.20 2.98 14.60
CA THR A 363 -5.05 2.16 13.40
C THR A 363 -4.24 0.89 13.68
N PHE A 364 -3.20 0.93 14.52
CA PHE A 364 -2.41 -0.25 14.92
C PHE A 364 -3.29 -1.38 15.44
N LEU A 365 -4.22 -1.07 16.35
CA LEU A 365 -5.14 -2.05 16.93
C LEU A 365 -6.23 -2.52 15.95
N ARG A 366 -6.47 -1.74 14.89
CA ARG A 366 -7.55 -1.95 13.93
C ARG A 366 -7.12 -2.67 12.66
N LEU A 367 -5.82 -2.63 12.32
CA LEU A 367 -5.26 -3.27 11.14
C LEU A 367 -5.50 -4.78 11.18
N GLU A 368 -6.31 -5.27 10.24
CA GLU A 368 -6.59 -6.69 10.04
C GLU A 368 -5.53 -7.37 9.17
N ALA A 369 -4.71 -6.57 8.50
CA ALA A 369 -3.59 -7.02 7.69
C ALA A 369 -2.56 -5.89 7.55
N PRO A 370 -1.24 -6.19 7.47
CA PRO A 370 -0.23 -5.18 7.19
C PRO A 370 -0.53 -4.29 5.98
N VAL A 371 -0.09 -3.03 6.03
CA VAL A 371 -0.27 -2.09 4.92
C VAL A 371 0.49 -2.57 3.69
N LYS A 372 -0.21 -2.76 2.56
CA LYS A 372 0.40 -3.16 1.29
C LYS A 372 0.89 -1.94 0.52
N ARG A 373 2.08 -2.06 -0.07
CA ARG A 373 2.61 -1.08 -1.02
C ARG A 373 2.65 -1.70 -2.41
N CYS A 374 2.00 -1.06 -3.37
CA CYS A 374 2.02 -1.43 -4.79
C CYS A 374 2.66 -0.27 -5.57
N ALA A 375 3.96 -0.37 -5.80
CA ALA A 375 4.76 0.71 -6.34
C ALA A 375 5.63 0.28 -7.52
N GLY A 376 6.28 1.22 -8.21
CA GLY A 376 7.33 0.91 -9.19
C GLY A 376 8.45 0.09 -8.57
N TRP A 377 9.12 -0.76 -9.36
CA TRP A 377 10.27 -1.52 -8.85
C TRP A 377 11.45 -0.61 -8.53
N SER A 378 12.37 -1.08 -7.70
CA SER A 378 13.62 -0.38 -7.35
C SER A 378 14.65 -0.46 -8.49
N ILE A 379 14.26 0.03 -9.67
CA ILE A 379 15.06 0.11 -10.90
C ILE A 379 14.81 1.44 -11.59
N HIS A 380 15.75 1.89 -12.41
CA HIS A 380 15.51 3.03 -13.30
C HIS A 380 14.40 2.74 -14.31
N MET A 381 13.62 3.76 -14.67
CA MET A 381 12.51 3.64 -15.62
C MET A 381 13.02 3.12 -16.98
N PRO A 382 12.61 1.91 -17.40
CA PRO A 382 13.10 1.30 -18.64
C PRO A 382 12.29 1.76 -19.85
N LEU A 383 12.92 1.89 -21.02
CA LEU A 383 12.23 2.25 -22.26
C LEU A 383 11.23 1.17 -22.70
N LEU A 384 11.71 -0.05 -22.98
CA LEU A 384 10.87 -1.12 -23.53
C LEU A 384 9.96 -1.76 -22.47
N TYR A 385 10.40 -1.75 -21.21
CA TYR A 385 9.74 -2.46 -20.12
C TYR A 385 8.90 -1.54 -19.22
N GLU A 386 8.62 -0.29 -19.63
CA GLU A 386 7.94 0.72 -18.79
C GLU A 386 6.64 0.17 -18.19
N LYS A 387 5.84 -0.51 -19.02
CA LYS A 387 4.56 -1.14 -18.63
C LYS A 387 4.70 -2.20 -17.53
N PHE A 388 5.84 -2.87 -17.42
CA PHE A 388 6.11 -3.87 -16.37
C PHE A 388 6.59 -3.21 -15.08
N ASN A 389 7.14 -1.99 -15.17
CA ASN A 389 7.61 -1.25 -14.01
C ASN A 389 6.48 -0.56 -13.27
N ILE A 390 5.66 0.22 -13.98
CA ILE A 390 4.55 1.00 -13.39
C ILE A 390 3.48 0.05 -12.80
N PRO A 391 2.87 0.37 -11.64
CA PRO A 391 1.74 -0.38 -11.11
C PRO A 391 0.56 -0.40 -12.07
N ASP A 392 0.36 -1.54 -12.73
CA ASP A 392 -0.76 -1.75 -13.64
C ASP A 392 -2.02 -2.21 -12.88
N VAL A 393 -3.15 -2.26 -13.61
CA VAL A 393 -4.46 -2.64 -13.06
C VAL A 393 -4.40 -4.04 -12.44
N ALA A 394 -3.69 -4.97 -13.08
CA ALA A 394 -3.55 -6.34 -12.59
C ALA A 394 -2.78 -6.42 -11.27
N ARG A 395 -1.66 -5.71 -11.13
CA ARG A 395 -0.84 -5.69 -9.91
C ARG A 395 -1.57 -5.01 -8.76
N ILE A 396 -2.35 -3.97 -9.03
CA ILE A 396 -3.20 -3.32 -8.01
C ILE A 396 -4.35 -4.25 -7.60
N TYR A 397 -5.07 -4.85 -8.56
CA TYR A 397 -6.13 -5.82 -8.29
C TYR A 397 -5.61 -6.96 -7.42
N ASP A 398 -4.47 -7.54 -7.77
CA ASP A 398 -3.87 -8.65 -7.03
C ASP A 398 -3.37 -8.19 -5.66
N SER A 399 -2.85 -6.96 -5.55
CA SER A 399 -2.49 -6.37 -4.26
C SER A 399 -3.71 -6.22 -3.34
N ILE A 400 -4.87 -5.79 -3.85
CA ILE A 400 -6.09 -5.73 -3.03
C ILE A 400 -6.54 -7.15 -2.66
N LYS A 401 -6.55 -8.07 -3.63
CA LYS A 401 -6.99 -9.46 -3.44
C LYS A 401 -6.16 -10.24 -2.42
N GLN A 402 -4.84 -10.14 -2.49
CA GLN A 402 -3.92 -10.82 -1.56
C GLN A 402 -4.04 -10.31 -0.13
N TRP A 403 -4.48 -9.06 0.05
CA TRP A 403 -4.52 -8.36 1.33
C TRP A 403 -5.87 -8.40 2.06
N LEU A 404 -6.81 -9.14 1.50
CA LEU A 404 -7.96 -9.61 2.24
C LEU A 404 -7.51 -10.79 3.11
N PRO A 405 -8.14 -11.02 4.29
CA PRO A 405 -8.15 -12.33 4.89
C PRO A 405 -8.57 -13.32 3.81
N LYS A 406 -8.29 -14.60 4.02
CA LYS A 406 -8.91 -15.66 3.24
C LYS A 406 -10.44 -15.76 3.54
N LEU A 407 -11.16 -14.64 3.50
CA LEU A 407 -12.62 -14.48 3.38
C LEU A 407 -13.19 -15.18 2.15
N MET A 408 -12.31 -15.65 1.25
CA MET A 408 -12.65 -16.54 0.14
C MET A 408 -12.43 -18.03 0.43
N ALA A 409 -12.26 -18.45 1.68
CA ALA A 409 -12.70 -19.80 2.00
C ALA A 409 -14.23 -19.76 2.07
N ALA A 410 -14.90 -20.31 1.07
CA ALA A 410 -16.35 -20.30 0.97
C ALA A 410 -16.99 -20.58 2.34
N THR A 411 -17.66 -19.57 2.89
CA THR A 411 -18.38 -19.65 4.16
C THR A 411 -19.35 -20.82 4.06
N MET A 412 -19.22 -21.80 4.97
CA MET A 412 -20.16 -22.91 5.01
C MET A 412 -21.54 -22.39 5.39
N LYS A 413 -22.60 -22.94 4.79
CA LYS A 413 -23.98 -22.55 5.14
C LYS A 413 -24.50 -23.43 6.26
N LEU A 414 -25.32 -22.87 7.14
CA LEU A 414 -26.09 -23.67 8.10
C LEU A 414 -26.97 -24.66 7.34
N GLY A 415 -26.98 -25.92 7.78
CA GLY A 415 -27.65 -27.03 7.10
C GLY A 415 -26.89 -27.61 5.90
N GLN A 416 -25.71 -27.09 5.55
CA GLN A 416 -24.90 -27.65 4.47
C GLN A 416 -24.38 -29.04 4.85
N SER A 417 -24.62 -30.03 3.98
CA SER A 417 -24.01 -31.35 4.09
C SER A 417 -22.64 -31.38 3.41
N LEU A 418 -21.64 -31.85 4.13
CA LEU A 418 -20.25 -31.97 3.72
C LEU A 418 -19.89 -33.46 3.65
N LYS A 419 -19.41 -33.91 2.49
CA LYS A 419 -18.99 -35.31 2.28
C LYS A 419 -17.52 -35.47 2.68
N GLY A 420 -17.28 -36.21 3.75
CA GLY A 420 -15.95 -36.66 4.18
C GLY A 420 -15.57 -38.03 3.61
N LYS A 421 -14.34 -38.47 3.88
CA LYS A 421 -13.85 -39.81 3.54
C LYS A 421 -14.59 -40.91 4.32
N HIS A 422 -14.98 -40.60 5.55
CA HIS A 422 -15.56 -41.57 6.49
C HIS A 422 -17.05 -41.33 6.77
N GLY A 423 -17.66 -40.27 6.25
CA GLY A 423 -19.09 -40.03 6.42
C GLY A 423 -19.60 -38.70 5.87
N LEU A 424 -20.84 -38.36 6.21
CA LEU A 424 -21.47 -37.08 5.91
C LEU A 424 -21.55 -36.25 7.19
N HIS A 425 -21.27 -34.95 7.08
CA HIS A 425 -21.28 -34.01 8.19
C HIS A 425 -22.21 -32.84 7.87
N THR A 426 -23.18 -32.54 8.72
CA THR A 426 -24.13 -31.44 8.48
C THR A 426 -23.78 -30.27 9.37
N VAL A 427 -23.51 -29.09 8.78
CA VAL A 427 -23.13 -27.87 9.51
C VAL A 427 -24.33 -27.35 10.31
N THR A 428 -24.15 -27.18 11.63
CA THR A 428 -25.23 -26.79 12.55
C THR A 428 -25.05 -25.41 13.15
N LYS A 429 -23.80 -24.95 13.37
CA LYS A 429 -23.52 -23.65 13.99
C LYS A 429 -22.12 -23.16 13.62
N GLN A 430 -21.93 -21.85 13.45
CA GLN A 430 -20.59 -21.26 13.40
C GLN A 430 -20.08 -21.00 14.82
N LEU A 431 -18.88 -21.49 15.15
CA LEU A 431 -18.27 -21.30 16.47
C LEU A 431 -17.29 -20.12 16.46
N GLN A 432 -16.43 -20.04 15.44
CA GLN A 432 -15.45 -18.96 15.24
C GLN A 432 -15.25 -18.73 13.73
N ASP A 433 -14.45 -17.71 13.37
CA ASP A 433 -13.98 -17.56 11.99
C ASP A 433 -13.28 -18.85 11.56
N CYS A 434 -13.81 -19.51 10.53
CA CYS A 434 -13.31 -20.77 9.97
C CYS A 434 -13.61 -22.07 10.77
N ILE A 435 -14.27 -21.98 11.93
CA ILE A 435 -14.58 -23.14 12.79
C ILE A 435 -16.09 -23.31 12.92
N TRP A 436 -16.58 -24.48 12.52
CA TRP A 436 -17.99 -24.81 12.43
C TRP A 436 -18.31 -26.03 13.29
N LEU A 437 -19.41 -25.98 14.03
CA LEU A 437 -20.03 -27.16 14.61
C LEU A 437 -20.81 -27.89 13.51
N ALA A 438 -20.65 -29.21 13.46
CA ALA A 438 -21.42 -30.08 12.59
C ALA A 438 -21.82 -31.36 13.34
N THR A 439 -22.79 -32.08 12.79
CA THR A 439 -23.16 -33.43 13.26
C THR A 439 -22.77 -34.48 12.23
N ASN A 440 -22.19 -35.59 12.69
CA ASN A 440 -21.88 -36.74 11.84
C ASN A 440 -23.14 -37.60 11.59
N GLN A 441 -23.00 -38.67 10.81
CA GLN A 441 -24.11 -39.60 10.50
C GLN A 441 -24.72 -40.28 11.74
N ASN A 442 -23.97 -40.37 12.84
CA ASN A 442 -24.41 -40.94 14.11
C ASN A 442 -25.03 -39.89 15.05
N GLN A 443 -25.29 -38.67 14.57
CA GLN A 443 -25.76 -37.53 15.35
C GLN A 443 -24.80 -37.06 16.46
N GLU A 444 -23.51 -37.40 16.37
CA GLU A 444 -22.51 -36.91 17.30
C GLU A 444 -21.94 -35.57 16.83
N ASN A 445 -21.67 -34.68 17.78
CA ASN A 445 -21.06 -33.38 17.50
C ASN A 445 -19.60 -33.54 17.05
N VAL A 446 -19.24 -32.85 15.98
CA VAL A 446 -17.88 -32.73 15.46
C VAL A 446 -17.60 -31.27 15.12
N VAL A 447 -16.32 -30.93 15.00
CA VAL A 447 -15.88 -29.60 14.59
C VAL A 447 -15.27 -29.67 13.21
N VAL A 448 -15.80 -28.90 12.29
CA VAL A 448 -15.25 -28.71 10.95
C VAL A 448 -14.40 -27.45 10.96
N LYS A 449 -13.11 -27.61 10.73
CA LYS A 449 -12.17 -26.50 10.53
C LYS A 449 -11.92 -26.36 9.04
N SER A 450 -12.42 -25.28 8.44
CA SER A 450 -12.07 -24.90 7.07
C SER A 450 -10.92 -23.88 7.13
N VAL A 451 -10.16 -23.66 6.04
CA VAL A 451 -9.21 -22.54 5.83
C VAL A 451 -7.70 -22.83 6.00
N ASP A 452 -6.96 -22.15 5.10
CA ASP A 452 -5.53 -22.12 4.81
C ASP A 452 -4.83 -23.45 4.50
N ARG A 453 -4.69 -23.74 3.18
CA ARG A 453 -4.12 -24.99 2.66
C ARG A 453 -2.80 -25.38 3.33
N PHE A 454 -1.93 -24.45 3.69
CA PHE A 454 -0.66 -24.82 4.33
C PHE A 454 -0.84 -25.24 5.78
N ARG A 455 -1.44 -24.39 6.63
CA ARG A 455 -1.65 -24.69 8.06
C ARG A 455 -2.57 -25.88 8.26
N LEU A 456 -3.62 -26.00 7.45
CA LEU A 456 -4.56 -27.13 7.50
C LEU A 456 -3.89 -28.44 7.07
N ARG A 457 -3.06 -28.43 6.02
CA ARG A 457 -2.25 -29.61 5.65
C ARG A 457 -1.28 -29.97 6.74
N ASN A 458 -0.59 -28.98 7.31
CA ASN A 458 0.36 -29.20 8.39
C ASN A 458 -0.33 -29.79 9.64
N GLU A 459 -1.44 -29.20 10.07
CA GLU A 459 -2.25 -29.73 11.18
C GLU A 459 -2.70 -31.16 10.91
N ARG A 460 -3.30 -31.42 9.73
CA ARG A 460 -3.69 -32.75 9.29
C ARG A 460 -2.53 -33.75 9.37
N ASP A 461 -1.38 -33.42 8.80
CA ASP A 461 -0.22 -34.32 8.72
C ASP A 461 0.38 -34.60 10.10
N VAL A 462 0.40 -33.58 10.98
CA VAL A 462 0.80 -33.73 12.38
C VAL A 462 -0.19 -34.63 13.13
N LEU A 463 -1.49 -34.40 12.99
CA LEU A 463 -2.52 -35.21 13.63
C LEU A 463 -2.45 -36.68 13.18
N LEU A 464 -2.41 -36.95 11.87
CA LEU A 464 -2.27 -38.31 11.33
C LEU A 464 -1.03 -39.03 11.89
N ARG A 465 0.06 -38.29 12.16
CA ARG A 465 1.31 -38.85 12.68
C ARG A 465 1.30 -39.12 14.19
N PHE A 466 0.58 -38.32 14.97
CA PHE A 466 0.72 -38.29 16.43
C PHE A 466 -0.55 -38.62 17.22
N GLN A 467 -1.75 -38.49 16.65
CA GLN A 467 -3.01 -38.67 17.37
C GLN A 467 -3.16 -40.07 18.00
N ASN A 468 -2.64 -41.10 17.34
CA ASN A 468 -2.71 -42.48 17.84
C ASN A 468 -1.63 -42.81 18.90
N ARG A 469 -0.73 -41.87 19.20
CA ARG A 469 0.35 -42.08 20.18
C ARG A 469 -0.02 -41.60 21.58
N THR A 470 -1.06 -40.79 21.72
CA THR A 470 -1.49 -40.25 23.01
C THR A 470 -2.94 -39.77 22.96
N PRO A 471 -3.75 -40.04 24.00
CA PRO A 471 -5.13 -39.53 24.06
C PRO A 471 -5.21 -38.02 24.35
N PHE A 472 -4.08 -37.36 24.60
CA PHE A 472 -4.02 -35.94 24.96
C PHE A 472 -3.83 -35.00 23.75
N ILE A 473 -3.85 -35.53 22.53
CA ILE A 473 -3.90 -34.76 21.28
C ILE A 473 -5.34 -34.85 20.75
N ARG A 474 -5.92 -33.71 20.34
CA ARG A 474 -7.26 -33.67 19.76
C ARG A 474 -7.28 -34.45 18.44
N PRO A 475 -8.10 -35.50 18.29
CA PRO A 475 -8.04 -36.35 17.11
C PRO A 475 -8.71 -35.73 15.89
N LEU A 476 -8.11 -35.99 14.73
CA LEU A 476 -8.70 -35.90 13.39
C LEU A 476 -9.66 -37.08 13.20
N VAL A 477 -10.93 -36.76 12.96
CA VAL A 477 -12.04 -37.71 12.80
C VAL A 477 -12.26 -38.04 11.32
N ASP A 478 -12.20 -37.04 10.46
CA ASP A 478 -12.47 -37.19 9.02
C ASP A 478 -11.80 -36.07 8.21
N GLU A 479 -11.71 -36.26 6.89
CA GLU A 479 -11.23 -35.26 5.93
C GLU A 479 -12.30 -35.03 4.87
N ILE A 480 -12.61 -33.77 4.57
CA ILE A 480 -13.61 -33.43 3.54
C ILE A 480 -12.91 -33.34 2.18
N GLU A 481 -13.32 -34.22 1.26
CA GLU A 481 -12.83 -34.27 -0.12
C GLU A 481 -13.93 -33.81 -1.08
N THR A 482 -13.84 -32.59 -1.61
CA THR A 482 -14.76 -32.15 -2.68
C THR A 482 -14.11 -31.19 -3.66
N SER A 483 -14.64 -31.17 -4.90
CA SER A 483 -14.31 -30.19 -5.94
C SER A 483 -14.91 -28.79 -5.69
N ASN A 484 -15.95 -28.71 -4.83
CA ASN A 484 -16.83 -27.53 -4.69
C ASN A 484 -16.90 -26.97 -3.25
N SER A 485 -16.09 -27.45 -2.30
CA SER A 485 -16.01 -26.88 -0.93
C SER A 485 -14.55 -26.65 -0.53
N PRO A 486 -14.26 -25.70 0.36
CA PRO A 486 -12.89 -25.43 0.79
C PRO A 486 -12.32 -26.66 1.51
N PRO A 487 -11.02 -26.96 1.36
CA PRO A 487 -10.39 -28.08 2.04
C PRO A 487 -10.57 -27.91 3.55
N SER A 488 -11.14 -28.93 4.18
CA SER A 488 -11.55 -28.89 5.58
C SER A 488 -11.23 -30.20 6.27
N ILE A 489 -10.86 -30.11 7.54
CA ILE A 489 -10.66 -31.26 8.41
C ILE A 489 -11.78 -31.33 9.45
N VAL A 490 -12.16 -32.54 9.82
CA VAL A 490 -13.16 -32.80 10.85
C VAL A 490 -12.44 -33.28 12.10
N LEU A 491 -12.62 -32.56 13.20
CA LEU A 491 -11.97 -32.77 14.49
C LEU A 491 -13.01 -33.17 15.53
N ARG A 492 -12.60 -33.95 16.54
CA ARG A 492 -13.48 -34.31 17.67
C ARG A 492 -13.98 -33.06 18.40
N TYR A 493 -15.26 -33.01 18.70
CA TYR A 493 -15.84 -31.95 19.53
C TYR A 493 -15.47 -32.13 21.01
N LEU A 494 -15.20 -31.01 21.69
CA LEU A 494 -14.96 -30.91 23.13
C LEU A 494 -15.72 -29.68 23.63
N ASP A 495 -16.29 -29.77 24.83
CA ASP A 495 -17.31 -28.81 25.30
C ASP A 495 -16.78 -27.38 25.49
N ILE A 496 -15.55 -27.22 25.98
CA ILE A 496 -15.00 -25.92 26.36
C ILE A 496 -13.48 -25.87 26.22
N ASP A 497 -12.94 -24.67 26.01
CA ASP A 497 -11.51 -24.40 26.15
C ASP A 497 -11.16 -23.91 27.58
N THR A 498 -9.89 -24.08 27.98
CA THR A 498 -9.49 -23.75 29.35
C THR A 498 -9.48 -22.25 29.67
N LEU A 499 -9.43 -21.37 28.65
CA LEU A 499 -9.55 -19.91 28.84
C LEU A 499 -10.99 -19.56 29.23
N GLN A 500 -11.96 -20.04 28.45
CA GLN A 500 -13.37 -19.80 28.74
C GLN A 500 -13.77 -20.43 30.09
N ALA A 501 -13.22 -21.61 30.41
CA ALA A 501 -13.46 -22.25 31.70
C ALA A 501 -12.91 -21.42 32.87
N SER A 502 -11.68 -20.90 32.77
CA SER A 502 -11.09 -20.05 33.81
C SER A 502 -11.83 -18.72 33.97
N ASN A 503 -12.32 -18.15 32.87
CA ASN A 503 -13.09 -16.90 32.87
C ASN A 503 -14.49 -17.08 33.49
N THR A 504 -15.08 -18.27 33.32
CA THR A 504 -16.36 -18.60 33.95
C THR A 504 -16.21 -18.84 35.45
N GLN A 505 -15.17 -19.59 35.84
CA GLN A 505 -14.85 -19.86 37.23
C GLN A 505 -13.37 -20.20 37.37
N ARG A 506 -12.69 -19.49 38.27
CA ARG A 506 -11.26 -19.71 38.57
C ARG A 506 -10.97 -21.19 38.82
N LEU A 507 -9.92 -21.69 38.18
CA LEU A 507 -9.52 -23.09 38.28
C LEU A 507 -8.86 -23.40 39.62
N ALA A 508 -9.22 -24.53 40.22
CA ALA A 508 -8.56 -25.03 41.42
C ALA A 508 -7.14 -25.53 41.11
N ARG A 509 -6.25 -25.54 42.11
CA ARG A 509 -4.87 -26.06 41.96
C ARG A 509 -4.83 -27.49 41.40
N LEU A 510 -5.79 -28.32 41.81
CA LEU A 510 -5.93 -29.69 41.30
C LEU A 510 -6.30 -29.71 39.80
N GLU A 511 -7.18 -28.82 39.36
CA GLU A 511 -7.58 -28.68 37.95
C GLU A 511 -6.40 -28.19 37.09
N VAL A 512 -5.68 -27.17 37.55
CA VAL A 512 -4.48 -26.66 36.86
C VAL A 512 -3.44 -27.76 36.71
N LYS A 513 -3.12 -28.50 37.79
CA LYS A 513 -2.18 -29.64 37.75
C LYS A 513 -2.67 -30.75 36.81
N TYR A 514 -3.97 -30.99 36.79
CA TYR A 514 -4.60 -32.00 35.95
C TYR A 514 -4.52 -31.66 34.45
N VAL A 515 -4.72 -30.39 34.09
CA VAL A 515 -4.55 -29.86 32.73
C VAL A 515 -3.08 -29.89 32.33
N ALA A 516 -2.19 -29.33 33.16
CA ALA A 516 -0.75 -29.26 32.92
C ALA A 516 -0.14 -30.62 32.56
N ARG A 517 -0.47 -31.65 33.36
CA ARG A 517 0.04 -33.02 33.16
C ARG A 517 -0.35 -33.60 31.80
N ARG A 518 -1.51 -33.21 31.24
CA ARG A 518 -2.00 -33.73 29.96
C ARG A 518 -1.38 -32.99 28.79
N VAL A 519 -1.24 -31.67 28.89
CA VAL A 519 -0.50 -30.86 27.90
C VAL A 519 0.94 -31.34 27.81
N LEU A 520 1.62 -31.53 28.93
CA LEU A 520 3.01 -32.04 28.96
C LEU A 520 3.13 -33.43 28.31
N LYS A 521 2.15 -34.32 28.54
CA LYS A 521 2.13 -35.64 27.88
C LYS A 521 1.88 -35.56 26.38
N ALA A 522 1.07 -34.59 25.91
CA ALA A 522 0.88 -34.34 24.49
C ALA A 522 2.18 -33.83 23.83
N LEU A 523 2.82 -32.83 24.45
CA LEU A 523 4.07 -32.24 23.97
C LEU A 523 5.23 -33.26 23.96
N ALA A 524 5.33 -34.11 24.99
CA ALA A 524 6.36 -35.15 25.06
C ALA A 524 6.34 -36.06 23.82
N VAL A 525 5.16 -36.43 23.32
CA VAL A 525 5.02 -37.24 22.11
C VAL A 525 5.58 -36.51 20.87
N LEU A 526 5.31 -35.21 20.71
CA LEU A 526 5.86 -34.42 19.61
C LEU A 526 7.38 -34.32 19.70
N HIS A 527 7.88 -34.02 20.90
CA HIS A 527 9.31 -33.83 21.16
C HIS A 527 10.13 -35.08 20.87
N THR A 528 9.61 -36.28 21.18
CA THR A 528 10.31 -37.55 20.87
C THR A 528 10.58 -37.77 19.37
N LYS A 529 9.93 -37.00 18.49
CA LYS A 529 10.12 -37.03 17.04
C LYS A 529 10.68 -35.72 16.47
N GLY A 530 11.19 -34.83 17.33
CA GLY A 530 11.80 -33.56 16.92
C GLY A 530 10.79 -32.54 16.39
N PHE A 531 9.55 -32.56 16.86
CA PHE A 531 8.55 -31.54 16.56
C PHE A 531 8.41 -30.57 17.72
N VAL A 532 8.22 -29.29 17.42
CA VAL A 532 7.93 -28.22 18.38
C VAL A 532 6.55 -27.67 18.09
N HIS A 533 5.71 -27.60 19.11
CA HIS A 533 4.43 -26.91 19.04
C HIS A 533 4.58 -25.56 19.74
N ILE A 534 4.31 -24.48 19.01
CA ILE A 534 4.62 -23.09 19.38
C ILE A 534 3.37 -22.24 19.64
N ASP A 535 2.18 -22.84 19.70
CA ASP A 535 0.92 -22.13 20.02
C ASP A 535 0.19 -22.80 21.19
N VAL A 536 0.94 -23.13 22.25
CA VAL A 536 0.41 -23.65 23.51
C VAL A 536 -0.18 -22.49 24.31
N LYS A 537 -1.51 -22.36 24.31
CA LYS A 537 -2.26 -21.33 25.04
C LYS A 537 -3.57 -21.89 25.61
N PRO A 538 -4.17 -21.25 26.63
CA PRO A 538 -5.41 -21.74 27.24
C PRO A 538 -6.57 -22.00 26.26
N SER A 539 -6.72 -21.19 25.21
CA SER A 539 -7.76 -21.37 24.19
C SER A 539 -7.52 -22.55 23.22
N ASN A 540 -6.31 -23.10 23.20
CA ASN A 540 -5.95 -24.29 22.42
C ASN A 540 -5.92 -25.57 23.27
N ILE A 541 -6.30 -25.49 24.56
CA ILE A 541 -6.54 -26.67 25.38
C ILE A 541 -8.04 -26.84 25.54
N LEU A 542 -8.55 -27.96 25.08
CA LEU A 542 -9.98 -28.26 25.09
C LEU A 542 -10.29 -29.39 26.07
N ALA A 543 -11.47 -29.37 26.68
CA ALA A 543 -11.90 -30.37 27.65
C ALA A 543 -13.43 -30.54 27.65
N ASN A 544 -13.89 -31.65 28.23
CA ASN A 544 -15.31 -31.90 28.54
C ASN A 544 -15.57 -31.66 30.02
N TYR A 545 -16.77 -31.18 30.35
CA TYR A 545 -17.16 -31.01 31.75
C TYR A 545 -17.58 -32.34 32.37
N VAL A 546 -17.19 -32.55 33.63
CA VAL A 546 -17.67 -33.67 34.45
C VAL A 546 -17.98 -33.23 35.88
N PRO A 547 -18.98 -33.84 36.54
CA PRO A 547 -19.17 -33.69 37.98
C PRO A 547 -17.99 -34.29 38.74
N GLY A 548 -17.41 -33.54 39.68
CA GLY A 548 -16.33 -34.02 40.55
C GLY A 548 -15.42 -32.91 41.08
N GLU A 549 -14.40 -33.29 41.86
CA GLU A 549 -13.38 -32.36 42.40
C GLU A 549 -12.54 -31.70 41.30
N VAL A 550 -12.35 -32.39 40.18
CA VAL A 550 -11.76 -31.84 38.96
C VAL A 550 -12.86 -31.79 37.91
N ARG A 551 -13.25 -30.59 37.48
CA ARG A 551 -14.40 -30.41 36.57
C ARG A 551 -14.12 -30.80 35.12
N PHE A 552 -12.94 -31.33 34.82
CA PHE A 552 -12.51 -31.65 33.46
C PHE A 552 -12.27 -33.15 33.24
N LYS A 553 -12.76 -33.63 32.09
CA LYS A 553 -12.41 -34.90 31.47
C LYS A 553 -11.90 -34.65 30.06
N ASP A 554 -11.15 -35.61 29.50
CA ASP A 554 -10.69 -35.57 28.11
C ASP A 554 -9.96 -34.27 27.73
N VAL A 555 -9.08 -33.78 28.61
CA VAL A 555 -8.26 -32.58 28.30
C VAL A 555 -7.28 -32.92 27.18
N GLN A 556 -7.42 -32.23 26.05
CA GLN A 556 -6.67 -32.44 24.82
C GLN A 556 -6.08 -31.13 24.29
N LEU A 557 -4.83 -31.19 23.84
CA LEU A 557 -4.18 -30.11 23.11
C LEU A 557 -4.72 -30.08 21.66
N ALA A 558 -5.02 -28.89 21.16
CA ALA A 558 -5.58 -28.63 19.84
C ALA A 558 -4.74 -27.62 19.04
N ASP A 559 -5.16 -27.38 17.79
CA ASP A 559 -4.58 -26.42 16.84
C ASP A 559 -3.12 -26.68 16.46
N PHE A 560 -2.86 -27.78 15.77
CA PHE A 560 -1.49 -28.16 15.40
C PHE A 560 -0.96 -27.45 14.16
N GLY A 561 -1.67 -26.44 13.62
CA GLY A 561 -1.29 -25.73 12.39
C GLY A 561 0.08 -25.06 12.47
N SER A 562 0.49 -24.65 13.66
CA SER A 562 1.81 -24.03 13.94
C SER A 562 2.84 -25.04 14.46
N THR A 563 2.63 -26.35 14.32
CA THR A 563 3.61 -27.35 14.79
C THR A 563 4.64 -27.61 13.70
N VAL A 564 5.92 -27.43 13.99
CA VAL A 564 6.99 -27.60 12.99
C VAL A 564 8.03 -28.60 13.43
N ARG A 565 8.82 -29.12 12.48
CA ARG A 565 10.04 -29.87 12.81
C ARG A 565 11.14 -28.91 13.24
N MET A 566 11.93 -29.33 14.22
CA MET A 566 13.06 -28.56 14.73
C MET A 566 14.16 -28.29 13.68
N ASP A 567 14.24 -29.12 12.64
CA ASP A 567 15.21 -28.96 11.56
C ASP A 567 14.70 -28.09 10.40
N SER A 568 13.48 -27.55 10.49
CA SER A 568 12.92 -26.64 9.48
C SER A 568 13.52 -25.24 9.57
N ASN A 569 13.50 -24.48 8.46
CA ASN A 569 13.99 -23.10 8.43
C ASN A 569 13.29 -22.23 9.49
N HIS A 570 11.96 -22.32 9.60
CA HIS A 570 11.19 -21.63 10.63
C HIS A 570 11.73 -21.83 12.06
N ALA A 571 12.16 -23.06 12.38
CA ALA A 571 12.71 -23.37 13.69
C ALA A 571 14.17 -22.94 13.86
N ARG A 572 14.96 -22.87 12.78
CA ARG A 572 16.35 -22.40 12.84
C ARG A 572 16.45 -20.89 12.90
N ASP A 573 15.60 -20.21 12.13
CA ASP A 573 15.58 -18.76 11.95
C ASP A 573 14.76 -18.06 13.05
N GLY A 574 14.04 -18.81 13.88
CA GLY A 574 13.28 -18.28 15.01
C GLY A 574 12.08 -17.44 14.61
N ASP A 575 11.44 -17.75 13.48
CA ASP A 575 10.34 -16.97 12.91
C ASP A 575 9.29 -16.60 13.96
N SER A 576 8.74 -15.39 13.95
CA SER A 576 7.79 -14.95 14.97
C SER A 576 6.37 -15.55 14.80
N ILE A 577 6.26 -16.87 14.90
CA ILE A 577 5.05 -17.67 14.73
C ILE A 577 4.44 -17.98 16.11
N GLY A 578 3.11 -18.01 16.18
CA GLY A 578 2.35 -18.22 17.42
C GLY A 578 1.70 -16.93 17.93
N THR A 579 0.81 -17.08 18.90
CA THR A 579 0.05 -15.97 19.49
C THR A 579 1.00 -15.01 20.22
N PRO A 580 1.08 -13.71 19.86
CA PRO A 580 2.09 -12.77 20.35
C PRO A 580 2.35 -12.82 21.85
N MET A 581 1.28 -12.80 22.66
CA MET A 581 1.38 -12.80 24.13
C MET A 581 1.90 -14.11 24.74
N PHE A 582 1.83 -15.21 24.01
CA PHE A 582 2.27 -16.52 24.48
C PHE A 582 3.53 -16.99 23.77
N ARG A 583 4.22 -16.16 22.99
CA ARG A 583 5.44 -16.59 22.29
C ARG A 583 6.55 -16.91 23.29
N SER A 584 7.39 -17.88 22.94
CA SER A 584 8.62 -18.11 23.69
C SER A 584 9.60 -16.94 23.43
N PRO A 585 10.53 -16.64 24.36
CA PRO A 585 11.56 -15.64 24.15
C PRO A 585 12.36 -15.86 22.87
N GLU A 586 12.63 -17.11 22.50
CA GLU A 586 13.32 -17.45 21.26
C GLU A 586 12.54 -17.01 20.02
N ALA A 587 11.22 -17.15 20.01
CA ALA A 587 10.38 -16.65 18.92
C ALA A 587 10.22 -15.12 18.91
N HIS A 588 10.39 -14.47 20.07
CA HIS A 588 10.38 -13.01 20.19
C HIS A 588 11.71 -12.39 19.74
N LEU A 589 12.82 -13.06 20.06
CA LEU A 589 14.20 -12.65 19.79
C LEU A 589 14.75 -13.24 18.48
N GLN A 590 13.94 -13.99 17.74
CA GLN A 590 14.32 -14.66 16.49
C GLN A 590 15.55 -15.57 16.62
N MET A 591 15.54 -16.39 17.66
CA MET A 591 16.55 -17.39 17.95
C MET A 591 16.06 -18.80 17.60
N SER A 592 17.00 -19.71 17.35
CA SER A 592 16.68 -21.10 17.02
C SER A 592 15.91 -21.81 18.14
N TRP A 593 14.90 -22.59 17.77
CA TRP A 593 14.01 -23.29 18.69
C TRP A 593 14.56 -24.64 19.16
N VAL A 594 14.57 -24.84 20.47
CA VAL A 594 14.89 -26.11 21.12
C VAL A 594 13.62 -26.71 21.73
N PRO A 595 13.18 -27.93 21.37
CA PRO A 595 11.84 -28.44 21.72
C PRO A 595 11.48 -28.37 23.22
N GLN A 596 12.38 -28.80 24.10
CA GLN A 596 12.13 -28.86 25.54
C GLN A 596 12.17 -27.47 26.21
N GLN A 597 13.05 -26.57 25.74
CA GLN A 597 13.14 -25.21 26.24
C GLN A 597 11.98 -24.35 25.72
N THR A 598 11.79 -24.34 24.39
CA THR A 598 10.75 -23.58 23.69
C THR A 598 9.37 -23.94 24.19
N SER A 599 8.98 -25.23 24.17
CA SER A 599 7.64 -25.63 24.62
C SER A 599 7.50 -25.63 26.15
N GLY A 600 8.59 -25.80 26.91
CA GLY A 600 8.57 -25.75 28.38
C GLY A 600 8.18 -24.37 28.90
N LEU A 601 8.72 -23.31 28.28
CA LEU A 601 8.40 -21.93 28.61
C LEU A 601 6.94 -21.60 28.26
N LEU A 602 6.44 -22.04 27.10
CA LEU A 602 5.02 -21.86 26.74
C LEU A 602 4.07 -22.47 27.77
N VAL A 603 4.41 -23.65 28.31
CA VAL A 603 3.64 -24.28 29.37
C VAL A 603 3.70 -23.47 30.67
N GLN A 604 4.84 -22.86 31.01
CA GLN A 604 4.93 -21.97 32.17
C GLN A 604 4.01 -20.75 32.00
N TRP A 605 4.05 -20.06 30.85
CA TRP A 605 3.18 -18.92 30.54
C TRP A 605 1.69 -19.29 30.62
N GLN A 606 1.34 -20.46 30.09
CA GLN A 606 -0.01 -21.01 30.19
C GLN A 606 -0.44 -21.27 31.65
N LEU A 607 0.42 -21.87 32.47
CA LEU A 607 0.08 -22.17 33.86
C LEU A 607 -0.17 -20.89 34.67
N ILE A 608 0.65 -19.87 34.44
CA ILE A 608 0.49 -18.56 35.04
C ILE A 608 -0.88 -17.97 34.66
N SER A 609 -1.22 -17.96 33.37
CA SER A 609 -2.52 -17.51 32.88
C SER A 609 -3.70 -18.29 33.52
N LEU A 610 -3.59 -19.62 33.63
CA LEU A 610 -4.65 -20.45 34.25
C LEU A 610 -4.77 -20.24 35.77
N MET A 611 -3.70 -19.87 36.47
CA MET A 611 -3.72 -19.65 37.93
C MET A 611 -4.28 -18.29 38.32
N TYR A 612 -4.02 -17.25 37.51
CA TYR A 612 -4.31 -15.86 37.85
C TYR A 612 -5.43 -15.23 36.99
N GLY A 613 -5.84 -15.85 35.88
CA GLY A 613 -6.85 -15.31 34.96
C GLY A 613 -6.31 -14.20 34.07
N GLU A 614 -7.19 -13.54 33.31
CA GLU A 614 -6.82 -12.47 32.35
C GLU A 614 -6.17 -11.22 32.96
N GLY A 615 -6.06 -11.12 34.29
CA GLY A 615 -5.49 -9.97 34.98
C GLY A 615 -3.99 -10.06 35.32
N PHE A 616 -3.28 -11.12 34.90
CA PHE A 616 -1.85 -11.26 35.19
C PHE A 616 -1.01 -11.04 33.93
N HIS A 617 -0.31 -9.90 33.93
CA HIS A 617 0.63 -9.50 32.89
C HIS A 617 2.03 -9.47 33.50
N ILE A 618 2.94 -10.32 33.00
CA ILE A 618 4.37 -10.29 33.40
C ILE A 618 5.08 -9.09 32.78
N PHE A 619 4.56 -8.59 31.66
CA PHE A 619 4.96 -7.32 31.07
C PHE A 619 3.70 -6.50 30.89
N ARG A 620 3.54 -5.47 31.71
CA ARG A 620 2.61 -4.38 31.47
C ARG A 620 3.26 -3.45 30.45
N PRO A 621 2.81 -3.40 29.19
CA PRO A 621 3.44 -2.58 28.15
C PRO A 621 3.34 -1.07 28.42
N ASP A 622 2.53 -0.68 29.41
CA ASP A 622 2.33 0.65 29.94
C ASP A 622 3.19 0.99 31.18
N VAL A 623 3.98 0.03 31.69
CA VAL A 623 4.82 0.21 32.87
C VAL A 623 6.28 -0.01 32.49
N SER A 624 7.14 0.93 32.91
CA SER A 624 8.59 0.88 32.65
C SER A 624 9.21 -0.41 33.20
N VAL A 625 10.25 -0.92 32.54
CA VAL A 625 10.99 -2.12 32.98
C VAL A 625 11.62 -1.93 34.36
N ASP A 626 11.87 -0.67 34.74
CA ASP A 626 12.49 -0.27 36.01
C ASP A 626 11.47 0.09 37.12
N ASP A 627 10.19 -0.23 36.95
CA ASP A 627 9.14 0.14 37.90
C ASP A 627 9.06 -0.85 39.08
N ASP A 628 8.99 -0.30 40.30
CA ASP A 628 8.93 -1.04 41.56
C ASP A 628 7.70 -1.98 41.66
N GLU A 629 6.69 -1.83 40.79
CA GLU A 629 5.56 -2.78 40.69
C GLU A 629 5.99 -4.21 40.30
N TYR A 630 7.20 -4.42 39.76
CA TYR A 630 7.72 -5.75 39.42
C TYR A 630 8.47 -6.47 40.56
N ASP A 631 8.74 -5.79 41.68
CA ASP A 631 9.51 -6.32 42.82
C ASP A 631 8.66 -6.97 43.94
N GLY A 632 7.36 -7.17 43.70
CA GLY A 632 6.37 -7.69 44.68
C GLY A 632 6.07 -9.19 44.62
#